data_AF-A0A8K1DAI6-F1
#
_entry.id   AF-A0A8K1DAI6-F1
#
_cell.length_a   1.000
_cell.length_b   1.000
_cell.length_c   1.000
_cell.angle_alpha   90.00
_cell.angle_beta   90.00
_cell.angle_gamma   90.00
#
_symmetry.space_group_name_H-M   'P 1'
#
loop_
_entity.id
_entity.type
_entity.pdbx_description
1 polymer ?
#
loop_
_entity_poly.entity_id
_entity_poly.type
_entity_poly.pdbx_seq_one_letter_code
_entity_poly.pdbx_strand_id
1 'polypeptide(L)'
;MDRRVSDQAAKPHLLRSLAFANANVECKRIISAMPGQPSVTEMVEACSKVGTPQHVATIQESIWGEQIKEILKAQDEKFSKTLAALQPALQQNNSPEVMATKFVGGPCYKCGKHGHVKKNCPESAETADLCPRCRRGEHHANQSHSKTDVDGRPLPHPGNSEKSVTSYHNGG
;
A
#
# COMPACT_ATOMS: atom_id res chain seq x y z
N MET A 1 33.95 5.01 -33.25
CA MET A 1 33.63 3.71 -33.90
C MET A 1 33.84 3.77 -35.43
N ASP A 2 34.41 4.86 -35.97
CA ASP A 2 34.54 5.16 -37.41
C ASP A 2 35.82 4.63 -38.09
N ARG A 3 36.29 3.42 -37.77
CA ARG A 3 37.65 3.01 -38.19
C ARG A 3 37.85 1.69 -38.94
N ARG A 4 36.82 1.05 -39.52
CA ARG A 4 37.03 -0.22 -40.26
C ARG A 4 36.22 -0.45 -41.54
N VAL A 5 35.45 0.51 -42.03
CA VAL A 5 34.70 0.32 -43.28
C VAL A 5 35.26 1.27 -44.34
N SER A 6 36.09 0.74 -45.25
CA SER A 6 36.62 1.48 -46.40
C SER A 6 35.58 1.72 -47.50
N ASP A 7 34.54 0.88 -47.56
CA ASP A 7 33.44 1.03 -48.51
C ASP A 7 32.31 1.86 -47.89
N GLN A 8 32.22 3.12 -48.33
CA GLN A 8 31.24 4.08 -47.84
C GLN A 8 29.79 3.67 -48.19
N ALA A 9 29.58 2.88 -49.24
CA ALA A 9 28.25 2.39 -49.64
C ALA A 9 27.78 1.20 -48.80
N ALA A 10 28.70 0.34 -48.34
CA ALA A 10 28.38 -0.78 -47.46
C ALA A 10 28.14 -0.38 -45.99
N LYS A 11 28.71 0.76 -45.57
CA LYS A 11 28.66 1.28 -44.20
C LYS A 11 27.24 1.39 -43.60
N PRO A 12 26.23 1.97 -44.27
CA PRO A 12 24.87 2.04 -43.70
C PRO A 12 24.22 0.66 -43.53
N HIS A 13 24.46 -0.27 -44.46
CA HIS A 13 23.94 -1.62 -44.38
C HIS A 13 24.58 -2.39 -43.21
N LEU A 14 25.91 -2.33 -43.08
CA LEU A 14 26.64 -2.95 -41.97
C LEU A 14 26.19 -2.38 -40.62
N LEU A 15 26.00 -1.07 -40.52
CA LEU A 15 25.54 -0.43 -39.29
C LEU A 15 24.14 -0.90 -38.89
N ARG A 16 23.23 -1.04 -39.86
CA ARG A 16 21.88 -1.58 -39.63
C ARG A 16 21.93 -3.03 -39.15
N SER A 17 22.69 -3.88 -39.84
CA SER A 17 22.83 -5.30 -39.45
C SER A 17 23.40 -5.46 -38.05
N LEU A 18 24.43 -4.66 -37.72
CA LEU A 18 25.03 -4.65 -36.39
C LEU A 18 24.05 -4.14 -35.33
N ALA A 19 23.31 -3.07 -35.61
CA ALA A 19 22.29 -2.55 -34.70
C ALA A 19 21.20 -3.58 -34.41
N PHE A 20 20.73 -4.31 -35.43
CA PHE A 20 19.74 -5.37 -35.25
C PHE A 20 20.30 -6.57 -34.48
N ALA A 21 21.51 -7.03 -34.81
CA ALA A 21 22.14 -8.17 -34.16
C ALA A 21 22.35 -7.95 -32.65
N ASN A 22 22.71 -6.71 -32.26
CA ASN A 22 22.96 -6.32 -30.87
C ASN A 22 21.73 -5.85 -30.11
N ALA A 23 20.57 -5.70 -30.77
CA ALA A 23 19.34 -5.34 -30.09
C ALA A 23 18.85 -6.45 -29.13
N ASN A 24 18.14 -6.05 -28.07
CA ASN A 24 17.48 -6.99 -27.17
C ASN A 24 16.31 -7.73 -27.88
N VAL A 25 15.79 -8.81 -27.29
CA VAL A 25 14.77 -9.67 -27.92
C VAL A 25 13.50 -8.90 -28.30
N GLU A 26 13.01 -8.01 -27.43
CA GLU A 26 11.81 -7.21 -27.72
C GLU A 26 12.04 -6.19 -28.83
N CYS A 27 13.20 -5.53 -28.82
CA CYS A 27 13.61 -4.65 -29.91
C CYS A 27 13.76 -5.39 -31.23
N LYS A 28 14.32 -6.61 -31.23
CA LYS A 28 14.38 -7.46 -32.42
C LYS A 28 12.99 -7.77 -32.95
N ARG A 29 12.01 -8.04 -32.08
CA ARG A 29 10.62 -8.27 -32.48
C ARG A 29 10.00 -7.02 -33.12
N ILE A 30 10.19 -5.85 -32.51
CA ILE A 30 9.69 -4.57 -33.04
C ILE A 30 10.32 -4.25 -34.40
N ILE A 31 11.65 -4.34 -34.50
CA ILE A 31 12.38 -4.02 -35.74
C ILE A 31 12.01 -5.00 -36.86
N SER A 32 11.79 -6.28 -36.56
CA SER A 32 11.37 -7.29 -37.55
C SER A 32 9.96 -7.04 -38.10
N ALA A 33 9.11 -6.33 -37.35
CA ALA A 33 7.77 -5.97 -37.78
C ALA A 33 7.71 -4.65 -38.59
N MET A 34 8.83 -3.91 -38.68
CA MET A 34 8.88 -2.66 -39.42
C MET A 34 9.00 -2.93 -40.94
N PRO A 35 8.27 -2.17 -41.78
CA PRO A 35 8.32 -2.36 -43.23
C PRO A 35 9.65 -1.86 -43.82
N GLY A 36 10.17 -2.58 -44.82
CA GLY A 36 11.32 -2.14 -45.61
C GLY A 36 12.66 -2.25 -44.89
N GLN A 37 13.58 -1.33 -45.19
CA GLN A 37 14.94 -1.28 -44.63
C GLN A 37 15.08 -0.10 -43.67
N PRO A 38 14.65 -0.23 -42.40
CA PRO A 38 14.65 0.90 -41.47
C PRO A 38 16.05 1.37 -41.13
N SER A 39 16.26 2.67 -41.05
CA SER A 39 17.48 3.26 -40.55
C SER A 39 17.69 2.92 -39.07
N VAL A 40 18.94 3.03 -38.61
CA VAL A 40 19.29 2.80 -37.20
C VAL A 40 18.55 3.77 -36.29
N THR A 41 18.32 5.01 -36.73
CA THR A 41 17.56 6.00 -35.98
C THR A 41 16.11 5.57 -35.80
N GLU A 42 15.45 5.09 -36.86
CA GLU A 42 14.07 4.58 -36.78
C GLU A 42 13.99 3.33 -35.90
N MET A 43 14.99 2.44 -35.96
CA MET A 43 15.09 1.28 -35.07
C MET A 43 15.18 1.71 -33.59
N VAL A 44 16.00 2.74 -33.29
CA VAL A 44 16.17 3.28 -31.93
C VAL A 44 14.88 3.95 -31.45
N GLU A 45 14.22 4.73 -32.30
CA GLU A 45 12.98 5.42 -31.97
C GLU A 45 11.85 4.43 -31.69
N ALA A 46 11.69 3.41 -32.54
CA ALA A 46 10.71 2.34 -32.34
C ALA A 46 10.94 1.57 -31.04
N CYS A 47 12.20 1.44 -30.62
CA CYS A 47 12.61 0.79 -29.38
C CYS A 47 12.56 1.67 -28.13
N SER A 48 12.37 2.99 -28.27
CA SER A 48 12.55 3.95 -27.18
C SER A 48 11.66 3.71 -25.95
N LYS A 49 10.55 3.00 -26.12
CA LYS A 49 9.59 2.68 -25.06
C LYS A 49 9.73 1.26 -24.52
N VAL A 50 10.61 0.44 -25.08
CA VAL A 50 10.86 -0.93 -24.60
C VAL A 50 11.43 -0.88 -23.17
N GLY A 51 10.87 -1.69 -22.28
CA GLY A 51 11.26 -1.72 -20.86
C GLY A 51 10.68 -0.61 -19.98
N THR A 52 9.89 0.32 -20.53
CA THR A 52 9.15 1.28 -19.70
C THR A 52 8.06 0.59 -18.88
N PRO A 53 7.66 1.10 -17.70
CA PRO A 53 6.59 0.51 -16.91
C PRO A 53 5.29 0.33 -17.70
N GLN A 54 4.98 1.26 -18.61
CA GLN A 54 3.81 1.16 -19.49
C GLN A 54 3.95 0.00 -20.48
N HIS A 55 5.11 -0.17 -21.11
CA HIS A 55 5.37 -1.28 -22.03
C HIS A 55 5.33 -2.63 -21.31
N VAL A 56 5.92 -2.70 -20.11
CA VAL A 56 5.84 -3.89 -19.26
C VAL A 56 4.39 -4.19 -18.91
N ALA A 57 3.58 -3.19 -18.52
CA ALA A 57 2.15 -3.39 -18.24
C ALA A 57 1.37 -3.93 -19.45
N THR A 58 1.61 -3.39 -20.66
CA THR A 58 0.96 -3.90 -21.89
C THR A 58 1.33 -5.34 -22.24
N ILE A 59 2.58 -5.73 -21.98
CA ILE A 59 3.02 -7.12 -22.17
C ILE A 59 2.48 -8.01 -21.02
N GLN A 60 2.46 -7.49 -19.80
CA GLN A 60 1.95 -8.18 -18.62
C GLN A 60 0.48 -8.57 -18.80
N GLU A 61 -0.37 -7.70 -19.35
CA GLU A 61 -1.76 -8.04 -19.66
C GLU A 61 -1.89 -9.21 -20.64
N SER A 62 -1.02 -9.28 -21.65
CA SER A 62 -1.03 -10.37 -22.64
C SER A 62 -0.43 -11.69 -22.13
N ILE A 63 0.48 -11.65 -21.15
CA ILE A 63 1.10 -12.87 -20.58
C ILE A 63 0.34 -13.38 -19.35
N TRP A 64 -0.06 -12.48 -18.45
CA TRP A 64 -0.68 -12.82 -17.19
C TRP A 64 -2.21 -12.88 -17.29
N GLY A 65 -2.80 -12.31 -18.33
CA GLY A 65 -4.25 -12.30 -18.52
C GLY A 65 -4.86 -13.71 -18.62
N GLU A 66 -4.18 -14.66 -19.26
CA GLU A 66 -4.64 -16.06 -19.33
C GLU A 66 -4.20 -16.89 -18.11
N GLN A 67 -2.94 -16.75 -17.67
CA GLN A 67 -2.44 -17.50 -16.52
C GLN A 67 -3.15 -17.12 -15.21
N ILE A 68 -3.43 -15.83 -14.98
CA ILE A 68 -4.17 -15.38 -13.79
C ILE A 68 -5.61 -15.87 -13.83
N LYS A 69 -6.26 -15.97 -15.00
CA LYS A 69 -7.63 -16.50 -15.11
C LYS A 69 -7.72 -17.95 -14.66
N GLU A 70 -6.77 -18.79 -15.06
CA GLU A 70 -6.75 -20.20 -14.62
C GLU A 70 -6.41 -20.33 -13.13
N ILE A 71 -5.49 -19.52 -12.61
CA ILE A 71 -5.17 -19.49 -11.17
C ILE A 71 -6.37 -19.00 -10.33
N LEU A 72 -7.10 -17.97 -10.79
CA LEU A 72 -8.31 -17.46 -10.14
C LEU A 72 -9.44 -18.49 -10.12
N LYS A 73 -9.70 -19.17 -11.25
CA LYS A 73 -10.71 -20.26 -11.32
C LYS A 73 -10.34 -21.42 -10.39
N ALA A 74 -9.07 -21.83 -10.37
CA ALA A 74 -8.60 -22.88 -9.49
C ALA A 74 -8.69 -22.50 -8.00
N GLN A 75 -8.47 -21.21 -7.66
CA GLN A 75 -8.69 -20.72 -6.30
C GLN A 75 -10.18 -20.72 -5.92
N ASP A 76 -11.08 -20.27 -6.80
CA ASP A 76 -12.51 -20.21 -6.53
C ASP A 76 -13.13 -21.60 -6.32
N GLU A 77 -12.76 -22.58 -7.15
CA GLU A 77 -13.22 -23.97 -7.01
C GLU A 77 -12.73 -24.59 -5.69
N LYS A 78 -11.46 -24.35 -5.33
CA LYS A 78 -10.87 -24.87 -4.10
C LYS A 78 -11.47 -24.20 -2.86
N PHE A 79 -11.72 -22.90 -2.93
CA PHE A 79 -12.39 -22.15 -1.86
C PHE A 79 -13.83 -22.62 -1.67
N SER A 80 -14.59 -22.76 -2.76
CA SER A 80 -15.96 -23.28 -2.78
C SER A 80 -16.07 -24.68 -2.16
N LYS A 81 -15.18 -25.62 -2.56
CA LYS A 81 -15.12 -26.97 -1.97
C LYS A 81 -14.77 -26.95 -0.49
N THR A 82 -13.86 -26.06 -0.08
CA THR A 82 -13.48 -25.90 1.33
C THR A 82 -14.64 -25.33 2.15
N LEU A 83 -15.39 -24.37 1.59
CA LEU A 83 -16.56 -23.78 2.23
C LEU A 83 -17.70 -24.80 2.37
N ALA A 84 -17.96 -25.60 1.33
CA ALA A 84 -18.96 -26.67 1.36
C ALA A 84 -18.60 -27.77 2.38
N ALA A 85 -17.31 -28.09 2.51
CA ALA A 85 -16.82 -29.05 3.52
C ALA A 85 -16.90 -28.52 4.96
N LEU A 86 -16.83 -27.20 5.16
CA LEU A 86 -16.94 -26.55 6.47
C LEU A 86 -18.39 -26.22 6.87
N GLN A 87 -19.33 -26.25 5.93
CA GLN A 87 -20.75 -25.98 6.19
C GLN A 87 -21.40 -26.86 7.28
N PRO A 88 -21.15 -28.18 7.36
CA PRO A 88 -21.67 -28.98 8.47
C PRO A 88 -21.03 -28.63 9.84
N ALA A 89 -19.84 -28.02 9.88
CA ALA A 89 -19.15 -27.62 11.12
C ALA A 89 -19.61 -26.26 11.67
N LEU A 90 -20.48 -25.53 10.96
CA LEU A 90 -21.12 -24.31 11.46
C LEU A 90 -22.53 -24.56 12.01
N GLN A 91 -23.10 -25.75 11.76
CA GLN A 91 -24.46 -26.12 12.19
C GLN A 91 -24.49 -26.99 13.44
N GLN A 92 -23.39 -27.64 13.81
CA GLN A 92 -23.30 -28.51 15.00
C GLN A 92 -23.10 -27.77 16.33
N ASN A 93 -22.94 -26.45 16.29
CA ASN A 93 -22.52 -25.64 17.44
C ASN A 93 -23.64 -24.71 17.93
N ASN A 94 -24.89 -24.93 17.52
CA ASN A 94 -26.07 -24.24 18.06
C ASN A 94 -26.70 -25.01 19.24
N SER A 95 -25.87 -25.62 20.07
CA SER A 95 -26.25 -25.97 21.43
C SER A 95 -25.90 -24.79 22.34
N PRO A 96 -26.83 -24.30 23.20
CA PRO A 96 -26.61 -23.14 24.06
C PRO A 96 -25.47 -23.29 25.09
N GLU A 97 -24.80 -24.44 25.16
CA GLU A 97 -23.72 -24.74 26.10
C GLU A 97 -22.31 -24.33 25.62
N VAL A 98 -22.10 -23.98 24.35
CA VAL A 98 -20.74 -23.71 23.78
C VAL A 98 -20.45 -22.21 23.57
N MET A 99 -21.06 -21.32 24.37
CA MET A 99 -20.61 -19.91 24.47
C MET A 99 -19.57 -19.69 25.59
N ALA A 100 -19.12 -20.77 26.23
CA ALA A 100 -18.09 -20.74 27.28
C ALA A 100 -16.66 -21.06 26.75
N THR A 101 -16.49 -21.36 25.46
CA THR A 101 -15.17 -21.61 24.88
C THR A 101 -14.42 -20.31 24.63
N LYS A 102 -13.81 -19.81 25.71
CA LYS A 102 -12.52 -19.12 25.76
C LYS A 102 -12.18 -18.32 24.49
N PHE A 103 -12.68 -17.10 24.42
CA PHE A 103 -12.08 -16.06 23.60
C PHE A 103 -10.66 -15.81 24.14
N VAL A 104 -9.66 -16.53 23.63
CA VAL A 104 -8.22 -16.23 23.87
C VAL A 104 -7.84 -15.04 22.98
N GLY A 105 -8.60 -13.97 23.09
CA GLY A 105 -8.17 -12.66 22.63
C GLY A 105 -7.12 -12.16 23.62
N GLY A 106 -5.99 -11.69 23.09
CA GLY A 106 -4.94 -11.07 23.89
C GLY A 106 -5.48 -9.89 24.73
N PRO A 107 -4.64 -9.34 25.62
CA PRO A 107 -5.05 -8.23 26.48
C PRO A 107 -5.59 -7.07 25.63
N CYS A 108 -6.68 -6.45 26.08
CA CYS A 108 -7.25 -5.29 25.42
C CYS A 108 -6.17 -4.23 25.19
N TYR A 109 -5.98 -3.81 23.94
CA TYR A 109 -5.00 -2.78 23.56
C TYR A 109 -5.22 -1.39 24.20
N LYS A 110 -6.25 -1.24 25.05
CA LYS A 110 -6.53 -0.01 25.79
C LYS A 110 -6.24 -0.17 27.29
N CYS A 111 -6.78 -1.21 27.94
CA CYS A 111 -6.66 -1.39 29.39
C CYS A 111 -5.86 -2.61 29.85
N GLY A 112 -5.38 -3.43 28.91
CA GLY A 112 -4.61 -4.64 29.22
C GLY A 112 -5.44 -5.82 29.76
N LYS A 113 -6.75 -5.65 29.99
CA LYS A 113 -7.63 -6.72 30.50
C LYS A 113 -8.08 -7.64 29.36
N HIS A 114 -8.18 -8.94 29.63
CA HIS A 114 -8.59 -9.95 28.66
C HIS A 114 -10.12 -10.00 28.52
N GLY A 115 -10.61 -10.71 27.51
CA GLY A 115 -12.05 -10.93 27.30
C GLY A 115 -12.78 -9.85 26.51
N HIS A 116 -12.08 -8.79 26.07
CA HIS A 116 -12.63 -7.79 25.16
C HIS A 116 -11.52 -7.12 24.31
N VAL A 117 -11.90 -6.53 23.18
CA VAL A 117 -11.01 -5.72 22.34
C VAL A 117 -11.20 -4.23 22.62
N LYS A 118 -10.26 -3.38 22.19
CA LYS A 118 -10.28 -1.91 22.40
C LYS A 118 -11.64 -1.25 22.15
N LYS A 119 -12.41 -1.71 21.16
CA LYS A 119 -13.74 -1.19 20.82
C LYS A 119 -14.82 -1.45 21.87
N ASN A 120 -14.71 -2.55 22.62
CA ASN A 120 -15.68 -2.98 23.63
C ASN A 120 -15.09 -2.89 25.04
N CYS A 121 -14.13 -1.98 25.25
CA CYS A 121 -13.50 -1.79 26.54
C CYS A 121 -14.52 -1.15 27.50
N PRO A 122 -14.87 -1.77 28.64
CA PRO A 122 -15.81 -1.16 29.58
C PRO A 122 -15.29 0.18 30.13
N GLU A 123 -13.96 0.36 30.18
CA GLU A 123 -13.26 1.61 30.50
C GLU A 123 -13.20 2.59 29.29
N SER A 124 -13.93 2.34 28.20
CA SER A 124 -14.17 3.36 27.17
C SER A 124 -15.31 4.31 27.53
N ALA A 125 -16.00 4.08 28.66
CA ALA A 125 -17.09 4.92 29.14
C ALA A 125 -16.66 6.06 30.08
N GLU A 126 -15.38 6.48 30.08
CA GLU A 126 -14.87 7.53 31.00
C GLU A 126 -14.43 8.84 30.36
N THR A 127 -14.88 9.14 29.14
CA THR A 127 -15.03 10.53 28.70
C THR A 127 -16.27 10.63 27.82
N ALA A 128 -17.45 10.55 28.44
CA ALA A 128 -18.67 11.03 27.81
C ALA A 128 -18.52 12.54 27.60
N ASP A 129 -18.06 12.97 26.43
CA ASP A 129 -18.07 14.35 25.90
C ASP A 129 -17.75 15.48 26.90
N LEU A 130 -16.92 15.23 27.92
CA LEU A 130 -16.59 16.26 28.90
C LEU A 130 -15.62 17.27 28.29
N CYS A 131 -15.87 18.54 28.57
CA CYS A 131 -14.97 19.62 28.17
C CYS A 131 -13.52 19.30 28.56
N PRO A 132 -12.57 19.27 27.61
CA PRO A 132 -11.20 18.83 27.90
C PRO A 132 -10.41 19.80 28.78
N ARG A 133 -10.98 20.98 29.08
CA ARG A 133 -10.37 22.00 29.94
C ARG A 133 -10.79 21.89 31.40
N CYS A 134 -12.09 21.73 31.66
CA CYS A 134 -12.62 21.71 33.03
C CYS A 134 -13.20 20.36 33.45
N ARG A 135 -13.21 19.40 32.52
CA ARG A 135 -13.75 18.04 32.70
C ARG A 135 -15.17 18.02 33.27
N ARG A 136 -15.96 19.06 32.98
CA ARG A 136 -17.36 19.19 33.40
C ARG A 136 -18.22 19.55 32.22
N GLY A 137 -19.32 18.82 32.01
CA GLY A 137 -20.34 19.09 30.99
C GLY A 137 -19.86 18.97 29.55
N GLU A 138 -20.82 18.95 28.63
CA GLU A 138 -20.60 18.76 27.20
C GLU A 138 -20.48 20.12 26.50
N HIS A 139 -19.27 20.69 26.53
CA HIS A 139 -18.96 21.94 25.84
C HIS A 139 -17.52 21.97 25.34
N HIS A 140 -17.26 22.76 24.31
CA HIS A 140 -15.90 22.94 23.79
C HIS A 140 -15.03 23.74 24.78
N ALA A 141 -13.72 23.50 24.79
CA ALA A 141 -12.77 24.15 25.72
C ALA A 141 -12.82 25.68 25.73
N ASN A 142 -13.18 26.29 24.60
CA ASN A 142 -13.33 27.73 24.41
C ASN A 142 -14.64 28.30 25.00
N GLN A 143 -15.62 27.45 25.27
CA GLN A 143 -16.91 27.79 25.90
C GLN A 143 -16.92 27.49 27.41
N SER A 144 -15.76 27.11 27.98
CA SER A 144 -15.66 26.79 29.39
C SER A 144 -15.66 28.04 30.26
N HIS A 145 -16.75 28.24 31.00
CA HIS A 145 -16.88 29.29 32.02
C HIS A 145 -16.33 28.86 33.39
N SER A 146 -15.78 27.65 33.49
CA SER A 146 -15.19 27.15 34.74
C SER A 146 -13.87 27.87 35.01
N LYS A 147 -13.71 28.38 36.24
CA LYS A 147 -12.43 28.96 36.71
C LYS A 147 -11.51 27.89 37.32
N THR A 148 -12.05 26.70 37.58
CA THR A 148 -11.35 25.58 38.20
C THR A 148 -11.64 24.27 37.48
N ASP A 149 -10.71 23.33 37.54
CA ASP A 149 -10.91 21.94 37.11
C ASP A 149 -11.77 21.16 38.13
N VAL A 150 -12.10 19.91 37.83
CA VAL A 150 -12.83 18.97 38.70
C VAL A 150 -12.18 18.81 40.08
N ASP A 151 -10.86 18.96 40.16
CA ASP A 151 -10.07 18.88 41.40
C ASP A 151 -9.96 20.23 42.15
N GLY A 152 -10.70 21.27 41.73
CA GLY A 152 -10.68 22.59 42.38
C GLY A 152 -9.44 23.44 42.06
N ARG A 153 -8.57 22.97 41.17
CA ARG A 153 -7.35 23.68 40.75
C ARG A 153 -7.68 24.81 39.77
N PRO A 154 -7.10 26.02 39.92
CA PRO A 154 -7.36 27.12 39.01
C PRO A 154 -6.88 26.80 37.58
N LEU A 155 -7.72 27.08 36.58
CA LEU A 155 -7.43 26.82 35.18
C LEU A 155 -6.52 27.93 34.60
N PRO A 156 -5.56 27.59 33.73
CA PRO A 156 -4.66 28.58 33.13
C PRO A 156 -5.43 29.59 32.27
N HIS A 157 -5.11 30.88 32.43
CA HIS A 157 -5.73 31.98 31.70
C HIS A 157 -5.53 31.82 30.18
N PRO A 158 -6.56 32.03 29.36
CA PRO A 158 -6.40 31.94 27.91
C PRO A 158 -5.73 33.22 27.36
N GLY A 159 -4.43 33.13 27.07
CA GLY A 159 -3.75 34.03 26.12
C GLY A 159 -2.45 34.68 26.61
N ASN A 160 -1.29 34.11 26.26
CA ASN A 160 -0.41 34.68 25.24
C ASN A 160 0.81 33.78 24.98
N SER A 161 1.22 33.74 23.72
CA SER A 161 2.41 33.10 23.20
C SER A 161 3.69 33.67 23.81
N GLU A 162 4.49 32.86 24.50
CA GLU A 162 5.91 33.14 24.67
C GLU A 162 6.77 31.91 24.35
N LYS A 163 7.81 32.21 23.59
CA LYS A 163 8.75 31.31 22.92
C LYS A 163 9.57 30.55 23.96
N SER A 164 9.69 29.24 23.82
CA SER A 164 10.89 28.53 24.31
C SER A 164 11.62 27.98 23.10
N VAL A 165 12.50 28.84 22.58
CA VAL A 165 13.57 28.47 21.67
C VAL A 165 14.52 27.55 22.44
N THR A 166 14.77 26.39 21.85
CA THR A 166 15.81 25.43 22.20
C THR A 166 17.15 26.12 22.42
N SER A 167 17.76 25.98 23.59
CA SER A 167 19.18 26.26 23.81
C SER A 167 19.92 24.98 24.16
N TYR A 168 20.99 24.79 23.40
CA TYR A 168 21.84 23.63 23.26
C TYR A 168 22.53 23.21 24.56
N HIS A 169 22.60 21.90 24.79
CA HIS A 169 23.65 21.29 25.62
C HIS A 169 24.74 20.76 24.68
N ASN A 170 25.97 21.24 24.84
CA ASN A 170 27.17 20.45 24.56
C ASN A 170 28.22 20.81 25.62
N GLY A 171 28.59 19.81 26.42
CA GLY A 171 29.79 19.82 27.24
C GLY A 171 30.89 19.04 26.52
N GLY A 172 32.14 19.44 26.74
CA GLY A 172 33.35 18.77 26.24
C GLY A 172 34.18 19.66 25.34
#